data_AF-A0A923YBP4-F1
#
_entry.id   AF-A0A923YBP4-F1
#
_cell.length_a   1.000
_cell.length_b   1.000
_cell.length_c   1.000
_cell.angle_alpha   90.00
_cell.angle_beta   90.00
_cell.angle_gamma   90.00
#
_symmetry.space_group_name_H-M   'P 1'
#
loop_
_entity.id
_entity.type
_entity.pdbx_description
1 polymer ?
#
loop_
_entity_poly.entity_id
_entity_poly.type
_entity_poly.pdbx_seq_one_letter_code
_entity_poly.pdbx_strand_id
1 'polypeptide(L)' 'MKTTEALNDDGGDLAVGRIGPIACAATTAAGHNALATLVRREDETLNDLLARRHEASARFCETDKTIDEINPPIY' A
#
# COMPACT_ATOMS: atom_id res chain seq x y z
N MET A 1 -3.37 -16.99 -7.97
CA MET A 1 -2.63 -15.81 -7.47
C MET A 1 -2.81 -14.69 -8.49
N LYS A 2 -3.46 -13.58 -8.12
CA LYS A 2 -3.49 -12.39 -8.95
C LYS A 2 -2.33 -11.49 -8.51
N THR A 3 -1.36 -11.32 -9.39
CA THR A 3 -0.17 -10.49 -9.17
C THR A 3 -0.53 -9.00 -9.24
N THR A 4 0.34 -8.13 -8.74
CA THR A 4 0.25 -6.65 -8.82
C THR A 4 -0.02 -6.10 -10.23
N GLU A 5 0.26 -6.89 -11.26
CA GLU A 5 -0.02 -6.58 -12.67
C GLU A 5 -1.52 -6.45 -12.96
N ALA A 6 -2.37 -7.19 -12.22
CA ALA A 6 -3.83 -7.13 -12.37
C ALA A 6 -4.44 -5.84 -11.80
N LEU A 7 -3.76 -5.15 -10.87
CA LEU A 7 -4.20 -3.82 -10.39
C LEU A 7 -3.82 -2.71 -11.38
N ASN A 8 -2.69 -2.86 -12.07
CA ASN A 8 -2.20 -1.86 -13.01
C ASN A 8 -3.05 -1.78 -14.29
N ASP A 9 -3.65 -2.89 -14.72
CA ASP A 9 -4.53 -2.94 -15.90
C ASP A 9 -5.87 -2.19 -15.68
N ASP A 10 -6.31 -2.07 -14.43
CA ASP A 10 -7.56 -1.39 -14.02
C ASP A 10 -7.35 0.11 -13.68
N GLY A 11 -6.19 0.68 -14.01
CA GLY A 11 -5.85 2.06 -13.66
C GLY A 11 -5.39 2.24 -12.19
N GLY A 12 -4.75 1.22 -11.63
CA GLY A 12 -4.13 1.31 -10.31
C GLY A 12 -2.88 2.19 -10.28
N ASP A 13 -2.65 2.83 -9.13
CA ASP A 13 -1.47 3.66 -8.85
C ASP A 13 -0.59 2.97 -7.80
N LEU A 14 0.72 3.03 -8.03
CA LEU A 14 1.74 2.54 -7.11
C LEU A 14 2.79 3.63 -6.90
N ALA A 15 2.90 4.14 -5.69
CA ALA A 15 3.90 5.15 -5.36
C ALA A 15 4.76 4.75 -4.16
N VAL A 16 5.99 5.25 -4.12
CA VAL A 16 6.87 5.16 -2.96
C VAL A 16 7.63 6.49 -2.80
N GLY A 17 7.69 7.01 -1.59
CA GLY A 17 8.36 8.29 -1.34
C GLY A 17 7.84 9.02 -0.11
N ARG A 18 8.21 10.30 -0.01
CA ARG A 18 7.76 11.17 1.09
C ARG A 18 6.30 11.59 0.88
N ILE A 19 5.51 11.53 1.95
CA ILE A 19 4.14 12.04 2.00
C ILE A 19 4.04 13.02 3.18
N GLY A 20 4.05 14.33 2.87
CA GLY A 20 4.06 15.37 3.91
C GLY A 20 5.22 15.19 4.92
N PRO A 21 4.94 15.07 6.23
CA PRO A 21 5.97 14.84 7.25
C PRO A 21 6.51 13.40 7.28
N ILE A 22 5.87 12.44 6.60
CA ILE A 22 6.29 11.04 6.58
C ILE A 22 7.43 10.87 5.58
N ALA A 23 8.62 10.54 6.09
CA ALA A 23 9.83 10.50 5.28
C ALA A 23 9.80 9.47 4.14
N CYS A 24 9.17 8.31 4.37
CA CYS A 24 9.01 7.27 3.36
C CYS A 24 7.74 6.46 3.63
N ALA A 25 6.87 6.39 2.64
CA ALA A 25 5.68 5.56 2.62
C ALA A 25 5.55 4.90 1.25
N ALA A 26 4.84 3.77 1.21
CA ALA A 26 4.49 3.08 -0.01
C ALA A 26 2.96 2.99 -0.12
N THR A 27 2.43 3.35 -1.28
CA THR A 27 0.98 3.38 -1.53
C THR A 27 0.60 2.49 -2.71
N THR A 28 -0.59 1.93 -2.61
CA THR A 28 -1.30 1.24 -3.68
C THR A 28 -2.74 1.76 -3.71
N ALA A 29 -3.20 2.20 -4.88
CA ALA A 29 -4.59 2.57 -5.10
C ALA A 29 -5.13 1.88 -6.36
N ALA A 30 -6.44 1.71 -6.44
CA ALA A 30 -7.16 1.26 -7.64
C ALA A 30 -8.43 2.08 -7.82
N GLY A 31 -8.57 2.71 -8.99
CA GLY A 31 -9.66 3.65 -9.26
C GLY A 31 -9.71 4.78 -8.22
N HIS A 32 -10.80 4.85 -7.45
CA HIS A 32 -11.01 5.87 -6.41
C HIS A 32 -10.62 5.40 -5.00
N ASN A 33 -10.10 4.17 -4.84
CA ASN A 33 -9.86 3.56 -3.54
C ASN A 33 -8.37 3.41 -3.25
N ALA A 34 -7.92 3.94 -2.11
CA ALA A 34 -6.62 3.59 -1.54
C ALA A 34 -6.72 2.19 -0.92
N LEU A 35 -5.87 1.27 -1.38
CA LEU A 35 -5.88 -0.13 -0.95
C LEU A 35 -4.89 -0.40 0.17
N ALA A 36 -3.69 0.17 0.03
CA ALA A 36 -2.64 0.06 1.03
C ALA A 36 -1.86 1.37 1.10
N THR A 37 -1.74 1.93 2.30
CA THR A 37 -0.91 3.08 2.63
C THR A 37 -0.04 2.67 3.81
N LEU A 38 1.23 2.36 3.54
CA LEU A 38 2.17 1.84 4.55
C LEU A 38 3.29 2.84 4.78
N VAL A 39 3.63 3.06 6.05
CA VAL A 39 4.78 3.87 6.47
C VAL A 39 5.99 2.96 6.65
N ARG A 40 7.15 3.39 6.15
CA ARG A 40 8.41 2.66 6.37
C ARG A 40 8.74 2.70 7.87
N ARG A 41 8.96 1.53 8.45
CA ARG A 41 9.39 1.39 9.86
C ARG A 41 10.90 1.64 9.99
N GLU A 42 11.37 1.92 11.20
CA GLU A 42 12.77 2.30 11.44
C GLU A 42 13.76 1.21 10.98
N ASP A 43 13.53 -0.05 11.38
CA ASP A 43 14.35 -1.21 11.01
C ASP A 43 13.96 -1.88 9.67
N GLU A 44 13.06 -1.26 8.90
CA GLU A 44 12.58 -1.83 7.65
C GLU A 44 13.37 -1.30 6.45
N THR A 45 13.92 -2.20 5.63
CA THR A 45 14.54 -1.84 4.35
C THR A 45 13.47 -1.42 3.33
N LEU A 46 13.88 -0.75 2.24
CA LEU A 46 12.96 -0.44 1.16
C LEU A 46 12.32 -1.70 0.56
N ASN A 47 13.08 -2.80 0.44
CA ASN A 47 12.56 -4.06 -0.09
C ASN A 47 11.52 -4.69 0.84
N ASP A 48 11.76 -4.64 2.16
CA ASP A 48 10.80 -5.14 3.15
C ASP A 48 9.49 -4.35 3.09
N LEU A 49 9.56 -3.03 2.96
CA LEU A 49 8.38 -2.18 2.76
C LEU A 49 7.59 -2.56 1.49
N LEU A 50 8.30 -2.77 0.38
CA LEU A 50 7.67 -3.14 -0.90
C LEU A 50 7.05 -4.54 -0.85
N ALA A 51 7.69 -5.50 -0.16
CA ALA A 51 7.13 -6.83 0.09
C ALA A 51 5.84 -6.73 0.92
N ARG A 52 5.87 -5.97 2.02
CA ARG A 52 4.72 -5.77 2.90
C ARG A 52 3.56 -5.07 2.20
N ARG A 53 3.83 -4.13 1.29
CA ARG A 53 2.83 -3.52 0.40
C ARG A 53 2.21 -4.54 -0.56
N HIS A 54 3.03 -5.42 -1.15
CA HIS A 54 2.54 -6.47 -2.04
C HIS A 54 1.59 -7.42 -1.29
N GLU A 55 1.98 -7.84 -0.09
CA GLU A 55 1.13 -8.66 0.79
C GLU A 55 -0.17 -7.95 1.16
N ALA A 56 -0.12 -6.66 1.49
CA ALA A 56 -1.33 -5.87 1.77
C ALA A 56 -2.27 -5.82 0.56
N SER A 57 -1.73 -5.66 -0.64
CA SER A 57 -2.50 -5.63 -1.89
C SER A 57 -3.14 -7.00 -2.19
N ALA A 58 -2.40 -8.10 -1.95
CA ALA A 58 -2.93 -9.45 -2.08
C ALA A 58 -4.06 -9.71 -1.08
N ARG A 59 -3.88 -9.29 0.17
CA ARG A 59 -4.90 -9.42 1.21
C ARG A 59 -6.17 -8.65 0.90
N PHE A 60 -6.06 -7.47 0.27
CA PHE A 60 -7.23 -6.74 -0.21
C PHE A 60 -8.03 -7.57 -1.21
N CYS A 61 -7.37 -8.20 -2.20
CA CYS A 61 -8.05 -9.07 -3.16
C CYS A 61 -8.78 -10.26 -2.52
N GLU A 62 -8.33 -10.71 -1.34
CA GLU A 62 -8.93 -11.84 -0.61
C GLU A 62 -10.05 -11.42 0.36
N THR A 63 -9.92 -10.23 0.95
CA THR A 63 -10.73 -9.83 2.12
C THR A 63 -11.50 -8.52 1.95
N ASP A 64 -11.24 -7.79 0.87
CA ASP A 64 -11.73 -6.42 0.63
C ASP A 64 -11.30 -5.41 1.71
N LYS A 65 -10.33 -5.77 2.56
CA LYS A 65 -9.84 -4.90 3.63
C LYS A 65 -8.65 -4.07 3.18
N THR A 66 -8.77 -2.77 3.32
CA THR A 66 -7.69 -1.82 3.09
C THR A 66 -6.85 -1.64 4.36
N ILE A 67 -5.62 -1.16 4.19
CA ILE A 67 -4.74 -0.79 5.30
C ILE A 67 -4.30 0.64 5.09
N ASP A 68 -4.55 1.52 6.05
CA ASP A 68 -4.05 2.90 6.06
C ASP A 68 -3.31 3.18 7.38
N GLU A 69 -1.98 3.11 7.34
CA GLU A 69 -1.11 3.46 8.47
C GLU A 69 -0.94 4.98 8.63
N ILE A 70 -1.32 5.78 7.62
CA ILE A 70 -1.22 7.25 7.62
C ILE A 70 -2.47 7.87 8.28
N ASN A 71 -3.64 7.35 7.93
CA ASN A 71 -4.94 7.76 8.48
C ASN A 71 -5.65 6.56 9.14
N PRO A 72 -5.12 6.04 10.25
CA PRO A 72 -5.77 4.94 10.95
C PRO A 72 -7.15 5.37 11.47
N PRO A 73 -8.12 4.44 11.55
CA PRO A 73 -9.43 4.73 12.11
C PRO A 73 -9.29 5.23 13.55
N ILE A 74 -9.92 6.37 13.84
CA ILE A 74 -10.11 6.90 15.19
C ILE A 74 -11.30 6.19 15.82
N TYR A 75 -11.05 5.44 16.90
CA TYR A 75 -12.07 4.73 17.69
C TYR A 75 -12.62 5.59 18.82
#